data_AF-A0A433PK58-F1
#
_entry.id   AF-A0A433PK58-F1
#
_cell.length_a   1.000
_cell.length_b   1.000
_cell.length_c   1.000
_cell.angle_alpha   90.00
_cell.angle_beta   90.00
_cell.angle_gamma   90.00
#
_symmetry.space_group_name_H-M   'P 1'
#
loop_
_entity.id
_entity.type
_entity.pdbx_description
1 polymer ?
#
loop_
_entity_poly.entity_id
_entity_poly.type
_entity_poly.pdbx_seq_one_letter_code
_entity_poly.pdbx_strand_id
1 'polypeptide(L)'
;MDIFFPDWLSLLVINKIYQSAWLLATYRLIKLVLRLTTNTTELSRLCGTAAKGARHMAEAMERGGYEREKYALAEESEPKPGIVMVKGFEVQVPVDLVFRIDRSILYSKQLMLERRELESKTCELDDVTKEILIKKRFPSFGSSRTLSAQFLHASLGRIADSYRLVGEINSRVNTKYDSSNKAHERKLMEVDLFTSRAHYAALWNAVMPNEKLESRNTLQWQEIGFQGKNPATDFRGMGMLGLDDLLYYARTYPDSAQNVLRSSRHSVSWYPFAISGIHITKFAVQTLRTRQLQYFLFQYGTTKDVYHEFYCYLYHTFNDFWTSHENLTAMDFEEKFRQFKIQVEQELLARQVVTLGEMEVREQEFGRKVKIG
;
A
#
# COMPACT_ATOMS: atom_id res chain seq x y z
N MET A 1 -37.25 2.91 3.14
CA MET A 1 -36.72 2.76 1.76
C MET A 1 -35.22 2.95 1.83
N ASP A 2 -34.50 1.85 2.06
CA ASP A 2 -33.05 1.84 1.93
C ASP A 2 -32.73 1.86 0.44
N ILE A 3 -32.13 2.95 -0.04
CA ILE A 3 -31.58 2.99 -1.40
C ILE A 3 -30.33 2.12 -1.38
N PHE A 4 -30.53 0.82 -1.58
CA PHE A 4 -29.48 -0.14 -1.90
C PHE A 4 -28.89 0.25 -3.25
N PHE A 5 -27.71 0.87 -3.26
CA PHE A 5 -26.85 0.76 -4.43
C PHE A 5 -26.29 -0.66 -4.42
N PRO A 6 -26.39 -1.43 -5.52
CA PRO A 6 -25.76 -2.74 -5.62
C PRO A 6 -24.26 -2.62 -5.33
N ASP A 7 -23.71 -3.51 -4.49
CA ASP A 7 -22.32 -3.43 -4.02
C ASP A 7 -21.32 -3.31 -5.18
N TRP A 8 -21.55 -3.99 -6.31
CA TRP A 8 -20.69 -3.91 -7.51
C TRP A 8 -20.75 -2.56 -8.23
N LEU A 9 -21.89 -1.86 -8.18
CA LEU A 9 -22.04 -0.51 -8.76
C LEU A 9 -21.40 0.55 -7.86
N SER A 10 -21.31 0.29 -6.55
CA SER A 10 -20.75 1.24 -5.59
C SER A 10 -19.23 1.37 -5.71
N LEU A 11 -18.51 0.27 -5.96
CA LEU A 11 -17.05 0.23 -5.82
C LEU A 11 -16.29 0.86 -7.00
N LEU A 12 -16.74 0.64 -8.24
CA LEU A 12 -16.16 1.26 -9.44
C LEU A 12 -16.56 2.74 -9.59
N VAL A 13 -17.76 3.10 -9.13
CA VAL A 13 -18.31 4.45 -9.27
C VAL A 13 -17.69 5.39 -8.23
N ILE A 14 -17.37 4.94 -7.01
CA ILE A 14 -16.79 5.79 -5.95
C ILE A 14 -15.43 6.38 -6.36
N ASN A 15 -14.54 5.60 -6.94
CA ASN A 15 -13.21 6.11 -7.29
C ASN A 15 -13.27 7.10 -8.48
N LYS A 16 -14.12 6.81 -9.47
CA LYS A 16 -14.43 7.74 -10.56
C LYS A 16 -15.19 9.00 -10.10
N ILE A 17 -16.02 8.88 -9.05
CA ILE A 17 -16.75 10.00 -8.47
C ILE A 17 -15.78 11.10 -8.02
N TYR A 18 -14.67 10.72 -7.38
CA TYR A 18 -13.75 11.69 -6.82
C TYR A 18 -12.75 12.26 -7.83
N GLN A 19 -12.62 11.64 -9.01
CA GLN A 19 -11.76 12.10 -10.10
C GLN A 19 -12.48 13.00 -11.12
N SER A 20 -13.82 12.94 -11.19
CA SER A 20 -14.63 13.79 -12.08
C SER A 20 -15.37 14.87 -11.28
N ALA A 21 -15.18 16.14 -11.65
CA ALA A 21 -15.87 17.26 -11.01
C ALA A 21 -17.40 17.13 -11.07
N TRP A 22 -17.93 16.61 -12.19
CA TRP A 22 -19.37 16.38 -12.37
C TRP A 22 -19.87 15.24 -11.49
N LEU A 23 -19.19 14.09 -11.49
CA LEU A 23 -19.60 12.96 -10.64
C LEU A 23 -19.50 13.33 -9.15
N LEU A 24 -18.48 14.11 -8.75
CA LEU A 24 -18.33 14.61 -7.39
C LEU A 24 -19.47 15.56 -6.99
N ALA A 25 -19.91 16.43 -7.91
CA ALA A 25 -21.04 17.32 -7.70
C ALA A 25 -22.35 16.53 -7.53
N THR A 26 -22.62 15.58 -8.43
CA THR A 26 -23.78 14.68 -8.35
C THR A 26 -23.78 13.89 -7.05
N TYR A 27 -22.62 13.35 -6.66
CA TYR A 27 -22.48 12.62 -5.40
C TYR A 27 -22.72 13.51 -4.18
N ARG A 28 -22.22 14.76 -4.18
CA ARG A 28 -22.51 15.74 -3.13
C ARG A 28 -24.00 16.06 -3.03
N LEU A 29 -24.70 16.15 -4.17
CA LEU A 29 -26.15 16.35 -4.21
C LEU A 29 -26.90 15.16 -3.60
N ILE A 30 -26.56 13.93 -3.98
CA ILE A 30 -27.15 12.71 -3.39
C ILE A 30 -26.94 12.70 -1.87
N LYS A 31 -25.75 13.08 -1.40
CA LYS A 31 -25.46 13.17 0.04
C LYS A 31 -26.27 14.24 0.75
N LEU A 32 -26.50 15.37 0.09
CA LEU A 32 -27.35 16.45 0.62
C LEU A 32 -28.79 15.97 0.75
N VAL A 33 -29.35 15.35 -0.29
CA VAL A 33 -30.71 14.77 -0.27
C VAL A 33 -30.83 13.77 0.87
N LEU A 34 -29.91 12.81 0.97
CA LEU A 34 -29.90 11.83 2.06
C LEU A 34 -29.79 12.49 3.45
N ARG A 35 -29.03 13.58 3.57
CA ARG A 35 -28.94 14.33 4.84
C ARG A 35 -30.26 15.00 5.20
N LEU A 36 -30.96 15.58 4.22
CA LEU A 36 -32.26 16.21 4.43
C LEU A 36 -33.34 15.19 4.79
N THR A 37 -33.29 13.98 4.22
CA THR A 37 -34.30 12.94 4.46
C THR A 37 -34.05 12.12 5.72
N THR A 38 -32.79 11.78 6.02
CA THR A 38 -32.46 10.89 7.17
C THR A 38 -31.93 11.63 8.39
N ASN A 39 -31.63 12.93 8.27
CA ASN A 39 -30.92 13.74 9.26
C ASN A 39 -29.57 13.14 9.74
N THR A 40 -28.97 12.24 8.96
CA THR A 40 -27.67 11.62 9.26
C THR A 40 -26.61 12.05 8.26
N THR A 41 -25.34 12.02 8.69
CA THR A 41 -24.18 12.24 7.81
C THR A 41 -23.72 10.95 7.17
N GLU A 42 -22.96 11.05 6.07
CA GLU A 42 -22.37 9.90 5.38
C GLU A 42 -21.51 9.04 6.32
N LEU A 43 -20.60 9.67 7.08
CA LEU A 43 -19.74 8.99 8.04
C LEU A 43 -20.55 8.27 9.13
N SER A 44 -21.60 8.90 9.64
CA SER A 44 -22.51 8.28 10.63
C SER A 44 -23.24 7.06 10.04
N ARG A 45 -23.73 7.15 8.80
CA ARG A 45 -24.37 6.02 8.11
C ARG A 45 -23.40 4.87 7.86
N LEU A 46 -22.20 5.18 7.35
CA LEU A 46 -21.14 4.20 7.10
C LEU A 46 -20.82 3.37 8.34
N CYS A 47 -20.51 4.05 9.45
CA CYS A 47 -20.17 3.38 10.70
C CYS A 47 -21.39 2.68 11.32
N GLY A 48 -22.59 3.26 11.17
CA GLY A 48 -23.84 2.65 11.62
C GLY A 48 -24.18 1.34 10.90
N THR A 49 -23.99 1.28 9.58
CA THR A 49 -24.19 0.05 8.80
C THR A 49 -23.19 -1.03 9.21
N ALA A 50 -21.91 -0.68 9.35
CA ALA A 50 -20.88 -1.61 9.82
C ALA A 50 -21.18 -2.14 11.23
N ALA A 51 -21.55 -1.26 12.16
CA ALA A 51 -21.94 -1.61 13.51
C ALA A 51 -23.15 -2.55 13.56
N LYS A 52 -24.18 -2.31 12.74
CA LYS A 52 -25.35 -3.20 12.63
C LYS A 52 -24.95 -4.58 12.08
N GLY A 53 -24.17 -4.61 11.00
CA GLY A 53 -23.67 -5.86 10.41
C GLY A 53 -22.87 -6.70 11.41
N ALA A 54 -21.93 -6.06 12.12
CA ALA A 54 -21.12 -6.72 13.14
C ALA A 54 -21.96 -7.28 14.31
N ARG A 55 -22.99 -6.57 14.75
CA ARG A 55 -23.91 -7.07 15.78
C ARG A 55 -24.67 -8.31 15.31
N HIS A 56 -25.19 -8.29 14.09
CA HIS A 56 -25.90 -9.44 13.53
C HIS A 56 -24.99 -10.66 13.37
N MET A 57 -23.73 -10.45 12.96
CA MET A 57 -22.73 -11.51 12.89
C MET A 57 -22.45 -12.11 14.27
N ALA A 58 -22.18 -11.26 15.27
CA ALA A 58 -21.96 -11.72 16.65
C ALA A 58 -23.18 -12.48 17.21
N GLU A 59 -24.40 -12.01 16.95
CA GLU A 59 -25.64 -12.69 17.34
C GLU A 59 -25.87 -14.03 16.63
N ALA A 60 -25.40 -14.17 15.40
CA ALA A 60 -25.43 -15.45 14.68
C ALA A 60 -24.43 -16.44 15.28
N MET A 61 -23.22 -15.97 15.64
CA MET A 61 -22.19 -16.79 16.28
C MET A 61 -22.60 -17.26 17.68
N GLU A 62 -23.18 -16.37 18.50
CA GLU A 62 -23.71 -16.74 19.83
C GLU A 62 -24.83 -17.79 19.72
N ARG A 63 -25.73 -17.66 18.74
CA ARG A 63 -26.81 -18.64 18.51
C ARG A 63 -26.34 -19.96 17.94
N GLY A 64 -25.21 -19.96 17.21
CA GLY A 64 -24.59 -21.16 16.64
C GLY A 64 -23.80 -22.01 17.63
N GLY A 65 -23.80 -21.68 18.92
CA GLY A 65 -23.11 -22.46 19.95
C GLY A 65 -21.58 -22.32 19.91
N TYR A 66 -21.05 -21.23 19.34
CA TYR A 66 -19.61 -20.95 19.39
C TYR A 66 -19.23 -20.60 20.83
N GLU A 67 -18.67 -21.56 21.55
CA GLU A 67 -18.34 -21.38 22.97
C GLU A 67 -17.30 -20.28 23.17
N ARG A 68 -17.54 -19.44 24.20
CA ARG A 68 -16.64 -18.36 24.65
C ARG A 68 -15.28 -18.87 25.18
N GLU A 69 -15.11 -20.18 25.32
CA GLU A 69 -14.01 -20.80 26.08
C GLU A 69 -12.60 -20.61 25.49
N LYS A 70 -12.43 -20.02 24.31
CA LYS A 70 -11.09 -19.77 23.74
C LYS A 70 -10.46 -18.40 24.02
N TYR A 71 -11.15 -17.49 24.70
CA TYR A 71 -10.68 -16.09 24.84
C TYR A 71 -10.42 -15.63 26.28
N ALA A 72 -10.61 -16.50 27.28
CA ALA A 72 -10.35 -16.16 28.69
C ALA A 72 -8.86 -16.16 29.09
N LEU A 73 -7.94 -16.43 28.15
CA LEU A 73 -6.49 -16.45 28.38
C LEU A 73 -5.71 -15.44 27.53
N ALA A 74 -6.38 -14.50 26.87
CA ALA A 74 -5.67 -13.33 26.33
C ALA A 74 -5.41 -12.36 27.48
N GLU A 75 -4.27 -12.55 28.15
CA GLU A 75 -3.55 -11.47 28.85
C GLU A 75 -3.58 -10.20 28.00
N GLU A 76 -3.55 -9.04 28.66
CA GLU A 76 -3.50 -7.67 28.12
C GLU A 76 -2.65 -7.53 26.84
N SER A 77 -3.16 -8.00 25.71
CA SER A 77 -2.55 -7.82 24.41
C SER A 77 -3.02 -6.48 23.92
N GLU A 78 -2.08 -5.61 23.54
CA GLU A 78 -2.37 -4.31 22.97
C GLU A 78 -3.50 -4.40 21.92
N PRO A 79 -4.44 -3.45 21.89
CA PRO A 79 -5.55 -3.48 20.94
C PRO A 79 -5.01 -3.58 19.52
N LYS A 80 -5.29 -4.69 18.85
CA LYS A 80 -4.87 -4.92 17.45
C LYS A 80 -5.49 -3.84 16.55
N PRO A 81 -4.70 -3.15 15.71
CA PRO A 81 -5.19 -2.10 14.85
C PRO A 81 -6.33 -2.59 13.95
N GLY A 82 -7.45 -1.87 13.92
CA GLY A 82 -8.58 -2.22 13.06
C GLY A 82 -9.47 -3.36 13.56
N ILE A 83 -9.39 -3.73 14.84
CA ILE A 83 -10.33 -4.67 15.48
C ILE A 83 -11.28 -3.91 16.40
N VAL A 84 -12.56 -4.30 16.39
CA VAL A 84 -13.60 -3.80 17.29
C VAL A 84 -14.22 -4.98 18.04
N MET A 85 -14.34 -4.86 19.36
CA MET A 85 -14.97 -5.88 20.19
C MET A 85 -16.50 -5.76 20.17
N VAL A 86 -17.20 -6.81 19.74
CA VAL A 86 -18.67 -6.84 19.66
C VAL A 86 -19.19 -8.07 20.37
N LYS A 87 -19.89 -7.89 21.49
CA LYS A 87 -20.40 -8.99 22.35
C LYS A 87 -19.31 -10.03 22.73
N GLY A 88 -18.07 -9.59 22.89
CA GLY A 88 -16.93 -10.47 23.23
C GLY A 88 -16.23 -11.11 22.03
N PHE A 89 -16.67 -10.83 20.80
CA PHE A 89 -16.01 -11.28 19.57
C PHE A 89 -15.13 -10.18 18.98
N GLU A 90 -13.92 -10.54 18.54
CA GLU A 90 -13.06 -9.68 17.71
C GLU A 90 -13.69 -9.56 16.31
N VAL A 91 -14.07 -8.35 15.91
CA VAL A 91 -14.57 -8.06 14.56
C VAL A 91 -13.59 -7.16 13.83
N GLN A 92 -13.04 -7.65 12.73
CA GLN A 92 -12.16 -6.87 11.87
C GLN A 92 -12.96 -5.79 11.13
N VAL A 93 -12.45 -4.56 11.15
CA VAL A 93 -13.03 -3.44 10.43
C VAL A 93 -12.89 -3.66 8.92
N PRO A 94 -14.00 -3.67 8.15
CA PRO A 94 -13.95 -3.88 6.71
C PRO A 94 -13.10 -2.84 6.00
N VAL A 95 -12.26 -3.29 5.06
CA VAL A 95 -11.36 -2.41 4.28
C VAL A 95 -12.14 -1.36 3.49
N ASP A 96 -13.29 -1.74 2.94
CA ASP A 96 -14.20 -0.81 2.26
C ASP A 96 -14.72 0.30 3.16
N LEU A 97 -14.95 0.02 4.45
CA LEU A 97 -15.35 1.04 5.41
C LEU A 97 -14.22 2.05 5.60
N VAL A 98 -13.01 1.56 5.89
CA VAL A 98 -11.83 2.42 6.11
C VAL A 98 -11.57 3.31 4.90
N PHE A 99 -11.57 2.71 3.70
CA PHE A 99 -11.35 3.45 2.46
C PHE A 99 -12.42 4.51 2.21
N ARG A 100 -13.70 4.21 2.45
CA ARG A 100 -14.77 5.19 2.26
C ARG A 100 -14.67 6.33 3.27
N ILE A 101 -14.34 6.02 4.53
CA ILE A 101 -14.10 7.04 5.56
C ILE A 101 -12.92 7.94 5.17
N ASP A 102 -11.80 7.37 4.70
CA ASP A 102 -10.64 8.12 4.20
C ASP A 102 -11.06 9.12 3.11
N ARG A 103 -11.81 8.67 2.10
CA ARG A 103 -12.30 9.55 1.02
C ARG A 103 -13.30 10.58 1.53
N SER A 104 -14.22 10.21 2.43
CA SER A 104 -15.16 11.17 3.02
C SER A 104 -14.43 12.29 3.77
N ILE A 105 -13.34 11.99 4.47
CA ILE A 105 -12.50 12.97 5.18
C ILE A 105 -11.70 13.80 4.18
N LEU A 106 -11.01 13.14 3.24
CA LEU A 106 -10.12 13.75 2.25
C LEU A 106 -10.78 14.91 1.47
N TYR A 107 -12.04 14.72 1.10
CA TYR A 107 -12.83 15.68 0.30
C TYR A 107 -13.81 16.53 1.12
N SER A 108 -13.81 16.41 2.45
CA SER A 108 -14.70 17.17 3.33
C SER A 108 -14.14 18.55 3.68
N LYS A 109 -14.80 19.61 3.19
CA LYS A 109 -14.49 21.00 3.60
C LYS A 109 -14.67 21.26 5.10
N GLN A 110 -15.48 20.45 5.78
CA GLN A 110 -15.77 20.59 7.21
C GLN A 110 -14.77 19.86 8.11
N LEU A 111 -13.96 18.95 7.54
CA LEU A 111 -13.05 18.09 8.31
C LEU A 111 -11.57 18.39 8.00
N MET A 112 -11.29 19.62 7.58
CA MET A 112 -9.94 20.01 7.15
C MET A 112 -8.95 20.01 8.32
N LEU A 113 -9.40 20.34 9.53
CA LEU A 113 -8.55 20.36 10.73
C LEU A 113 -8.26 18.94 11.21
N GLU A 114 -9.28 18.09 11.25
CA GLU A 114 -9.18 16.68 11.63
C GLU A 114 -8.29 15.91 10.67
N ARG A 115 -8.41 16.20 9.36
CA ARG A 115 -7.51 15.65 8.36
C ARG A 115 -6.06 16.08 8.61
N ARG A 116 -5.80 17.35 8.92
CA ARG A 116 -4.45 17.83 9.24
C ARG A 116 -3.90 17.17 10.49
N GLU A 117 -4.75 16.91 11.48
CA GLU A 117 -4.37 16.20 12.68
C GLU A 117 -4.02 14.74 12.40
N LEU A 118 -4.79 14.04 11.57
CA LEU A 118 -4.44 12.68 11.09
C LEU A 118 -3.12 12.64 10.29
N GLU A 119 -2.79 13.74 9.61
CA GLU A 119 -1.52 13.92 8.89
C GLU A 119 -0.34 14.20 9.84
N SER A 120 -0.60 14.54 11.10
CA SER A 120 0.41 14.85 12.11
C SER A 120 1.12 13.60 12.62
N LYS A 121 2.42 13.75 12.96
CA LYS A 121 3.19 12.69 13.63
C LYS A 121 2.74 12.43 15.07
N THR A 122 2.14 13.44 15.70
CA THR A 122 1.68 13.42 17.10
C THR A 122 0.16 13.37 17.16
N CYS A 123 -0.48 12.67 16.22
CA CYS A 123 -1.93 12.61 16.12
C CYS A 123 -2.54 12.00 17.39
N GLU A 124 -3.36 12.80 18.09
CA GLU A 124 -4.16 12.33 19.22
C GLU A 124 -5.49 11.75 18.69
N LEU A 125 -5.49 10.44 18.43
CA LEU A 125 -6.57 9.75 17.72
C LEU A 125 -7.94 9.88 18.41
N ASP A 126 -7.96 9.86 19.75
CA ASP A 126 -9.19 9.98 20.54
C ASP A 126 -9.85 11.35 20.36
N ASP A 127 -9.05 12.42 20.35
CA ASP A 127 -9.52 13.78 20.17
C ASP A 127 -10.05 14.00 18.75
N VAL A 128 -9.31 13.54 17.74
CA VAL A 128 -9.77 13.58 16.34
C VAL A 128 -11.09 12.83 16.19
N THR A 129 -11.18 11.64 16.78
CA THR A 129 -12.40 10.84 16.73
C THR A 129 -13.57 11.61 17.34
N LYS A 130 -13.40 12.16 18.55
CA LYS A 130 -14.43 12.93 19.26
C LYS A 130 -14.90 14.14 18.46
N GLU A 131 -13.97 14.91 17.87
CA GLU A 131 -14.30 16.07 17.04
C GLU A 131 -15.11 15.68 15.80
N ILE A 132 -14.74 14.58 15.12
CA ILE A 132 -15.51 14.06 13.98
C ILE A 132 -16.91 13.64 14.44
N LEU A 133 -17.04 12.92 15.56
CA LEU A 133 -18.34 12.46 16.09
C LEU A 133 -19.28 13.65 16.34
N ILE A 134 -18.77 14.72 16.95
CA ILE A 134 -19.52 15.95 17.23
C ILE A 134 -19.90 16.65 15.92
N LYS A 135 -18.93 16.98 15.07
CA LYS A 135 -19.15 17.74 13.82
C LYS A 135 -20.05 17.00 12.83
N LYS A 136 -20.01 15.67 12.85
CA LYS A 136 -20.81 14.81 11.97
C LYS A 136 -22.09 14.28 12.62
N ARG A 137 -22.45 14.80 13.81
CA ARG A 137 -23.71 14.52 14.51
C ARG A 137 -23.97 13.02 14.62
N PHE A 138 -22.99 12.28 15.13
CA PHE A 138 -23.19 10.86 15.43
C PHE A 138 -24.26 10.68 16.51
N PRO A 139 -24.98 9.55 16.53
CA PRO A 139 -25.98 9.25 17.56
C PRO A 139 -25.41 9.32 18.98
N SER A 140 -26.30 9.41 19.98
CA SER A 140 -25.92 9.46 21.40
C SER A 140 -24.91 10.57 21.72
N PHE A 141 -25.10 11.74 21.09
CA PHE A 141 -24.26 12.94 21.26
C PHE A 141 -22.77 12.71 21.00
N GLY A 142 -22.43 11.78 20.11
CA GLY A 142 -21.04 11.45 19.80
C GLY A 142 -20.33 10.67 20.91
N SER A 143 -21.06 9.88 21.70
CA SER A 143 -20.45 9.01 22.71
C SER A 143 -19.50 7.99 22.06
N SER A 144 -18.23 8.00 22.49
CA SER A 144 -17.19 7.05 22.06
C SER A 144 -17.49 5.60 22.42
N ARG A 145 -18.44 5.35 23.35
CA ARG A 145 -18.88 4.01 23.72
C ARG A 145 -19.79 3.36 22.68
N THR A 146 -20.36 4.14 21.76
CA THR A 146 -21.21 3.58 20.71
C THR A 146 -20.39 2.73 19.75
N LEU A 147 -21.00 1.67 19.23
CA LEU A 147 -20.31 0.78 18.31
C LEU A 147 -19.89 1.51 17.02
N SER A 148 -20.75 2.40 16.50
CA SER A 148 -20.40 3.26 15.37
C SER A 148 -19.18 4.15 15.64
N ALA A 149 -19.01 4.65 16.88
CA ALA A 149 -17.82 5.42 17.24
C ALA A 149 -16.56 4.56 17.30
N GLN A 150 -16.66 3.32 17.80
CA GLN A 150 -15.53 2.38 17.80
C GLN A 150 -15.09 2.00 16.38
N PHE A 151 -16.04 1.76 15.46
CA PHE A 151 -15.73 1.53 14.05
C PHE A 151 -15.08 2.75 13.38
N LEU A 152 -15.54 3.96 13.72
CA LEU A 152 -14.91 5.19 13.25
C LEU A 152 -13.47 5.29 13.78
N HIS A 153 -13.27 5.15 15.09
CA HIS A 153 -11.97 5.22 15.75
C HIS A 153 -10.96 4.25 15.16
N ALA A 154 -11.33 2.97 15.06
CA ALA A 154 -10.48 1.93 14.49
C ALA A 154 -10.16 2.17 13.00
N SER A 155 -11.09 2.77 12.25
CA SER A 155 -10.83 3.19 10.86
C SER A 155 -9.87 4.38 10.80
N LEU A 156 -10.05 5.37 11.67
CA LEU A 156 -9.18 6.55 11.76
C LEU A 156 -7.76 6.16 12.16
N GLY A 157 -7.59 5.15 13.02
CA GLY A 157 -6.26 4.61 13.37
C GLY A 157 -5.52 4.11 12.14
N ARG A 158 -6.15 3.27 11.32
CA ARG A 158 -5.56 2.78 10.05
C ARG A 158 -5.27 3.91 9.07
N ILE A 159 -6.13 4.93 9.01
CA ILE A 159 -5.92 6.12 8.18
C ILE A 159 -4.70 6.90 8.68
N ALA A 160 -4.58 7.14 9.98
CA ALA A 160 -3.43 7.82 10.60
C ALA A 160 -2.13 7.04 10.35
N ASP A 161 -2.16 5.71 10.49
CA ASP A 161 -1.02 4.84 10.19
C ASP A 161 -0.59 4.96 8.72
N SER A 162 -1.55 5.06 7.79
CA SER A 162 -1.24 5.31 6.37
C SER A 162 -0.54 6.65 6.14
N TYR A 163 -0.88 7.70 6.90
CA TYR A 163 -0.21 9.00 6.83
C TYR A 163 1.19 8.94 7.47
N ARG A 164 1.35 8.21 8.57
CA ARG A 164 2.66 7.97 9.18
C ARG A 164 3.60 7.26 8.22
N LEU A 165 3.11 6.23 7.54
CA LEU A 165 3.86 5.52 6.49
C LEU A 165 4.31 6.47 5.38
N VAL A 166 3.44 7.36 4.88
CA VAL A 166 3.82 8.39 3.89
C VAL A 166 4.99 9.24 4.42
N GLY A 167 4.95 9.65 5.70
CA GLY A 167 6.02 10.40 6.35
C GLY A 167 7.34 9.62 6.42
N GLU A 168 7.28 8.33 6.77
CA GLU A 168 8.46 7.45 6.85
C GLU A 168 9.10 7.21 5.48
N ILE A 169 8.29 6.88 4.46
CA ILE A 169 8.76 6.70 3.08
C ILE A 169 9.37 8.00 2.56
N ASN A 170 8.72 9.16 2.78
CA ASN A 170 9.28 10.45 2.42
C ASN A 170 10.62 10.75 3.11
N SER A 171 10.77 10.35 4.38
CA SER A 171 12.04 10.49 5.09
C SER A 171 13.15 9.68 4.42
N ARG A 172 12.85 8.46 3.94
CA ARG A 172 13.81 7.62 3.20
C ARG A 172 14.14 8.21 1.83
N VAL A 173 13.15 8.72 1.09
CA VAL A 173 13.36 9.44 -0.17
C VAL A 173 14.31 10.62 0.01
N ASN A 174 14.15 11.38 1.10
CA ASN A 174 14.95 12.58 1.37
C ASN A 174 16.30 12.28 2.04
N THR A 175 16.53 11.04 2.50
CA THR A 175 17.84 10.64 3.04
C THR A 175 18.77 10.39 1.86
N LYS A 176 19.72 11.30 1.63
CA LYS A 176 20.71 11.15 0.56
C LYS A 176 21.62 9.95 0.86
N TYR A 177 22.02 9.26 -0.20
CA TYR A 177 23.12 8.31 -0.10
C TYR A 177 24.39 9.02 0.35
N ASP A 178 25.15 8.39 1.25
CA ASP A 178 26.37 8.94 1.84
C ASP A 178 27.43 7.85 1.86
N SER A 179 28.49 8.02 1.07
CA SER A 179 29.57 7.04 0.95
C SER A 179 30.47 6.98 2.18
N SER A 180 30.41 7.98 3.08
CA SER A 180 31.09 7.93 4.37
C SER A 180 30.30 7.14 5.42
N ASN A 181 29.00 6.92 5.17
CA ASN A 181 28.14 6.16 6.06
C ASN A 181 28.27 4.65 5.78
N LYS A 182 28.93 3.94 6.70
CA LYS A 182 29.11 2.49 6.61
C LYS A 182 27.79 1.72 6.48
N ALA A 183 26.68 2.19 7.03
CA ALA A 183 25.39 1.51 6.88
C ALA A 183 24.83 1.64 5.45
N HIS A 184 25.10 2.76 4.77
CA HIS A 184 24.71 2.94 3.37
C HIS A 184 25.58 2.08 2.45
N GLU A 185 26.89 2.09 2.64
CA GLU A 185 27.84 1.29 1.87
C GLU A 185 27.58 -0.22 2.01
N ARG A 186 27.22 -0.69 3.22
CA ARG A 186 26.86 -2.10 3.43
C ARG A 186 25.68 -2.57 2.57
N LYS A 187 24.68 -1.71 2.38
CA LYS A 187 23.53 -2.02 1.52
C LYS A 187 23.91 -2.14 0.04
N LEU A 188 24.96 -1.46 -0.42
CA LEU A 188 25.45 -1.61 -1.80
C LEU A 188 26.36 -2.83 -1.96
N MET A 189 27.37 -2.99 -1.10
CA MET A 189 28.56 -3.78 -1.43
C MET A 189 28.88 -5.00 -0.57
N GLU A 190 28.44 -5.05 0.69
CA GLU A 190 29.31 -5.48 1.80
C GLU A 190 30.33 -6.60 1.53
N VAL A 191 31.58 -6.22 1.82
CA VAL A 191 32.79 -7.05 1.93
C VAL A 191 33.09 -7.18 3.43
N ASP A 192 32.49 -8.13 4.13
CA ASP A 192 32.98 -8.55 5.45
C ASP A 192 33.20 -10.06 5.45
N LEU A 193 34.48 -10.44 5.34
CA LEU A 193 34.95 -11.82 5.19
C LEU A 193 34.77 -12.67 6.46
N PHE A 194 34.33 -12.08 7.58
CA PHE A 194 34.29 -12.80 8.87
C PHE A 194 32.88 -13.15 9.38
N THR A 195 31.82 -12.60 8.77
CA THR A 195 30.46 -12.81 9.26
C THR A 195 29.67 -13.69 8.30
N SER A 196 29.46 -14.97 8.64
CA SER A 196 28.69 -15.96 7.86
C SER A 196 27.23 -15.55 7.57
N ARG A 197 26.73 -14.47 8.19
CA ARG A 197 25.40 -13.87 7.98
C ARG A 197 25.40 -12.63 7.06
N ALA A 198 26.55 -12.08 6.68
CA ALA A 198 26.68 -10.79 5.99
C ALA A 198 26.63 -10.87 4.45
N HIS A 199 26.80 -12.04 3.83
CA HIS A 199 26.77 -12.20 2.37
C HIS A 199 25.45 -11.74 1.72
N TYR A 200 24.34 -11.82 2.46
CA TYR A 200 23.02 -11.38 2.00
C TYR A 200 22.83 -9.85 2.13
N ALA A 201 23.80 -9.14 2.73
CA ALA A 201 23.93 -7.70 3.03
C ALA A 201 23.64 -6.68 1.90
N ALA A 202 23.93 -7.08 0.67
CA ALA A 202 24.34 -6.15 -0.37
C ALA A 202 23.57 -6.36 -1.69
N LEU A 203 23.24 -5.25 -2.36
CA LEU A 203 22.54 -5.27 -3.64
C LEU A 203 23.33 -6.07 -4.69
N TRP A 204 24.64 -5.84 -4.79
CA TRP A 204 25.47 -6.55 -5.77
C TRP A 204 25.39 -8.06 -5.59
N ASN A 205 25.63 -8.57 -4.38
CA ASN A 205 25.62 -10.02 -4.13
C ASN A 205 24.22 -10.64 -4.32
N ALA A 206 23.16 -9.89 -4.06
CA ALA A 206 21.80 -10.36 -4.28
C ALA A 206 21.46 -10.51 -5.77
N VAL A 207 21.97 -9.59 -6.61
CA VAL A 207 21.67 -9.53 -8.05
C VAL A 207 22.71 -10.27 -8.90
N MET A 208 23.95 -10.38 -8.43
CA MET A 208 25.09 -11.01 -9.13
C MET A 208 25.80 -12.00 -8.19
N PRO A 209 25.14 -13.07 -7.73
CA PRO A 209 25.67 -13.97 -6.69
C PRO A 209 26.94 -14.72 -7.09
N ASN A 210 27.18 -14.88 -8.40
CA ASN A 210 28.32 -15.63 -8.94
C ASN A 210 29.50 -14.73 -9.34
N GLU A 211 29.38 -13.41 -9.20
CA GLU A 211 30.40 -12.45 -9.61
C GLU A 211 30.77 -11.55 -8.45
N LYS A 212 32.06 -11.50 -8.12
CA LYS A 212 32.55 -10.64 -7.05
C LYS A 212 32.69 -9.20 -7.56
N LEU A 213 32.20 -8.25 -6.78
CA LEU A 213 32.46 -6.83 -7.03
C LEU A 213 33.93 -6.51 -6.72
N GLU A 214 34.66 -6.03 -7.73
CA GLU A 214 36.11 -5.75 -7.65
C GLU A 214 36.41 -4.58 -6.72
N SER A 215 35.60 -3.52 -6.78
CA SER A 215 35.75 -2.32 -5.96
C SER A 215 34.46 -1.51 -5.90
N ARG A 216 34.40 -0.53 -4.99
CA ARG A 216 33.23 0.36 -4.86
C ARG A 216 32.97 1.17 -6.13
N ASN A 217 34.03 1.58 -6.83
CA ASN A 217 33.95 2.42 -8.02
C ASN A 217 34.46 1.63 -9.23
N THR A 218 33.57 0.90 -9.88
CA THR A 218 33.91 -0.01 -10.99
C THR A 218 32.84 0.03 -12.08
N LEU A 219 33.21 -0.34 -13.31
CA LEU A 219 32.26 -0.42 -14.43
C LEU A 219 31.25 -1.55 -14.25
N GLN A 220 31.50 -2.53 -13.38
CA GLN A 220 30.58 -3.64 -13.12
C GLN A 220 29.17 -3.16 -12.74
N TRP A 221 29.04 -2.00 -12.08
CA TRP A 221 27.73 -1.41 -11.78
C TRP A 221 26.85 -1.15 -13.01
N GLN A 222 27.44 -0.94 -14.18
CA GLN A 222 26.69 -0.78 -15.43
C GLN A 222 26.07 -2.11 -15.89
N GLU A 223 26.61 -3.26 -15.50
CA GLU A 223 26.07 -4.58 -15.86
C GLU A 223 24.71 -4.85 -15.21
N ILE A 224 24.44 -4.22 -14.07
CA ILE A 224 23.12 -4.21 -13.42
C ILE A 224 22.37 -2.89 -13.66
N GLY A 225 22.82 -2.09 -14.63
CA GLY A 225 22.07 -0.96 -15.16
C GLY A 225 22.25 0.38 -14.43
N PHE A 226 23.28 0.60 -13.60
CA PHE A 226 23.64 1.94 -13.14
C PHE A 226 24.31 2.76 -14.25
N GLN A 227 24.27 4.10 -14.19
CA GLN A 227 24.74 4.95 -15.30
C GLN A 227 26.28 5.05 -15.39
N GLY A 228 27.00 4.77 -14.31
CA GLY A 228 28.44 4.95 -14.24
C GLY A 228 29.12 4.06 -13.22
N LYS A 229 30.40 4.35 -12.96
CA LYS A 229 31.20 3.58 -12.00
C LYS A 229 30.74 3.72 -10.54
N ASN A 230 29.92 4.74 -10.24
CA ASN A 230 29.50 5.05 -8.89
C ASN A 230 27.97 5.15 -8.79
N PRO A 231 27.28 4.11 -8.30
CA PRO A 231 25.83 4.10 -8.07
C PRO A 231 25.28 5.24 -7.23
N ALA A 232 26.11 5.87 -6.38
CA ALA A 232 25.65 6.96 -5.51
C ALA A 232 25.03 8.13 -6.30
N THR A 233 25.46 8.35 -7.54
CA THR A 233 24.93 9.42 -8.39
C THR A 233 23.51 9.18 -8.87
N ASP A 234 23.08 7.92 -8.93
CA ASP A 234 21.78 7.52 -9.47
C ASP A 234 20.66 7.65 -8.44
N PHE A 235 20.99 7.57 -7.14
CA PHE A 235 20.02 7.70 -6.04
C PHE A 235 19.60 9.14 -5.73
N ARG A 236 19.99 10.15 -6.53
CA ARG A 236 19.69 11.57 -6.22
C ARG A 236 18.20 11.86 -6.06
N GLY A 237 17.36 11.24 -6.91
CA GLY A 237 15.92 11.48 -6.92
C GLY A 237 15.17 10.77 -5.79
N MET A 238 15.54 9.51 -5.50
CA MET A 238 14.82 8.63 -4.56
C MET A 238 15.59 8.32 -3.28
N GLY A 239 16.76 8.91 -3.09
CA GLY A 239 17.60 8.75 -1.91
C GLY A 239 17.86 7.29 -1.55
N MET A 240 17.93 7.03 -0.25
CA MET A 240 18.09 5.67 0.27
C MET A 240 16.91 4.76 -0.04
N LEU A 241 15.71 5.30 -0.31
CA LEU A 241 14.56 4.45 -0.65
C LEU A 241 14.79 3.66 -1.95
N GLY A 242 15.40 4.27 -2.97
CA GLY A 242 15.69 3.56 -4.22
C GLY A 242 16.62 2.36 -4.01
N LEU A 243 17.59 2.48 -3.10
CA LEU A 243 18.45 1.36 -2.69
C LEU A 243 17.70 0.35 -1.82
N ASP A 244 16.86 0.82 -0.89
CA ASP A 244 16.06 -0.06 -0.04
C ASP A 244 15.11 -0.95 -0.87
N ASP A 245 14.43 -0.36 -1.86
CA ASP A 245 13.51 -1.05 -2.76
C ASP A 245 14.22 -2.11 -3.61
N LEU A 246 15.32 -1.74 -4.29
CA LEU A 246 16.11 -2.67 -5.09
C LEU A 246 16.62 -3.86 -4.26
N LEU A 247 17.13 -3.56 -3.06
CA LEU A 247 17.67 -4.58 -2.15
C LEU A 247 16.56 -5.47 -1.58
N TYR A 248 15.40 -4.90 -1.23
CA TYR A 248 14.25 -5.67 -0.77
C TYR A 248 13.82 -6.65 -1.85
N TYR A 249 13.63 -6.18 -3.08
CA TYR A 249 13.19 -7.04 -4.19
C TYR A 249 14.17 -8.17 -4.48
N ALA A 250 15.46 -7.85 -4.59
CA ALA A 250 16.50 -8.85 -4.88
C ALA A 250 16.64 -9.92 -3.79
N ARG A 251 16.28 -9.61 -2.54
CA ARG A 251 16.34 -10.56 -1.42
C ARG A 251 15.08 -11.36 -1.21
N THR A 252 13.93 -10.70 -1.29
CA THR A 252 12.63 -11.31 -1.00
C THR A 252 12.19 -12.17 -2.17
N TYR A 253 12.46 -11.74 -3.40
CA TYR A 253 12.07 -12.43 -4.64
C TYR A 253 13.27 -12.63 -5.59
N PRO A 254 14.29 -13.41 -5.17
CA PRO A 254 15.52 -13.56 -5.94
C PRO A 254 15.27 -14.12 -7.34
N ASP A 255 14.39 -15.10 -7.49
CA ASP A 255 14.07 -15.70 -8.80
C ASP A 255 13.43 -14.69 -9.76
N SER A 256 12.47 -13.90 -9.25
CA SER A 256 11.83 -12.84 -10.00
C SER A 256 12.85 -11.74 -10.37
N ALA A 257 13.64 -11.25 -9.42
CA ALA A 257 14.66 -10.23 -9.67
C ALA A 257 15.71 -10.69 -10.69
N GLN A 258 16.14 -11.95 -10.63
CA GLN A 258 17.04 -12.54 -11.62
C GLN A 258 16.40 -12.63 -13.01
N ASN A 259 15.11 -12.99 -13.09
CA ASN A 259 14.38 -13.00 -14.36
C ASN A 259 14.28 -11.60 -14.98
N VAL A 260 13.99 -10.59 -14.16
CA VAL A 260 13.96 -9.19 -14.57
C VAL A 260 15.33 -8.73 -15.05
N LEU A 261 16.42 -9.06 -14.34
CA LEU A 261 17.78 -8.72 -14.75
C LEU A 261 18.16 -9.37 -16.08
N ARG A 262 17.81 -10.64 -16.30
CA ARG A 262 18.07 -11.33 -17.57
C ARG A 262 17.34 -10.67 -18.73
N SER A 263 16.05 -10.38 -18.54
CA SER A 263 15.21 -9.72 -19.53
C SER A 263 15.71 -8.31 -19.84
N SER A 264 16.15 -7.57 -18.82
CA SER A 264 16.70 -6.22 -18.97
C SER A 264 18.02 -6.20 -19.76
N ARG A 265 18.71 -7.32 -19.88
CA ARG A 265 19.96 -7.48 -20.66
C ARG A 265 19.72 -8.03 -22.07
N HIS A 266 18.47 -8.08 -22.54
CA HIS A 266 18.14 -8.53 -23.89
C HIS A 266 18.87 -7.70 -24.96
N SER A 267 19.44 -8.35 -25.98
CA SER A 267 20.34 -7.68 -26.95
C SER A 267 19.75 -6.45 -27.66
N VAL A 268 18.44 -6.45 -27.93
CA VAL A 268 17.74 -5.36 -28.62
C VAL A 268 16.86 -4.55 -27.66
N SER A 269 16.10 -5.27 -26.83
CA SER A 269 15.07 -4.72 -25.93
C SER A 269 15.57 -4.53 -24.51
N TRP A 270 16.87 -4.27 -24.35
CA TRP A 270 17.45 -4.01 -23.04
C TRP A 270 16.84 -2.76 -22.41
N TYR A 271 16.85 -2.73 -21.08
CA TYR A 271 16.60 -1.53 -20.28
C TYR A 271 17.50 -1.57 -19.03
N PRO A 272 17.87 -0.41 -18.46
CA PRO A 272 18.81 -0.37 -17.34
C PRO A 272 18.14 -0.82 -16.03
N PHE A 273 18.37 -2.07 -15.60
CA PHE A 273 17.76 -2.66 -14.38
C PHE A 273 17.71 -1.67 -13.20
N ALA A 274 18.85 -1.26 -12.65
CA ALA A 274 18.87 -0.39 -11.46
C ALA A 274 18.13 0.94 -11.67
N ILE A 275 18.30 1.59 -12.83
CA ILE A 275 17.66 2.88 -13.12
C ILE A 275 16.14 2.73 -13.31
N SER A 276 15.70 1.70 -14.02
CA SER A 276 14.29 1.35 -14.15
C SER A 276 13.67 1.04 -12.79
N GLY A 277 14.39 0.30 -11.93
CA GLY A 277 13.99 0.09 -10.54
C GLY A 277 13.82 1.40 -9.76
N ILE A 278 14.75 2.36 -9.90
CA ILE A 278 14.62 3.69 -9.26
C ILE A 278 13.44 4.49 -9.84
N HIS A 279 13.15 4.36 -11.14
CA HIS A 279 11.96 4.95 -11.76
C HIS A 279 10.66 4.34 -11.23
N ILE A 280 10.64 3.03 -10.98
CA ILE A 280 9.52 2.32 -10.34
C ILE A 280 9.35 2.78 -8.89
N THR A 281 10.43 2.95 -8.11
CA THR A 281 10.37 3.56 -6.78
C THR A 281 9.69 4.93 -6.83
N LYS A 282 10.08 5.78 -7.79
CA LYS A 282 9.45 7.10 -7.97
C LYS A 282 7.95 6.99 -8.25
N PHE A 283 7.54 6.04 -9.07
CA PHE A 283 6.12 5.80 -9.33
C PHE A 283 5.37 5.27 -8.09
N ALA A 284 5.93 4.31 -7.35
CA ALA A 284 5.36 3.80 -6.11
C ALA A 284 5.16 4.89 -5.05
N VAL A 285 6.16 5.77 -4.89
CA VAL A 285 6.06 6.95 -4.02
C VAL A 285 4.96 7.90 -4.51
N GLN A 286 4.80 8.10 -5.82
CA GLN A 286 3.75 8.93 -6.37
C GLN A 286 2.35 8.38 -6.06
N THR A 287 2.10 7.07 -6.23
CA THR A 287 0.79 6.46 -5.91
C THR A 287 0.49 6.54 -4.41
N LEU A 288 1.51 6.41 -3.56
CA LEU A 288 1.40 6.60 -2.11
C LEU A 288 1.04 8.05 -1.75
N ARG A 289 1.80 9.04 -2.25
CA ARG A 289 1.60 10.49 -1.98
C ARG A 289 0.25 10.99 -2.48
N THR A 290 -0.19 10.51 -3.65
CA THR A 290 -1.50 10.86 -4.23
C THR A 290 -2.65 10.05 -3.63
N ARG A 291 -2.36 9.21 -2.62
CA ARG A 291 -3.33 8.33 -1.94
C ARG A 291 -4.06 7.38 -2.89
N GLN A 292 -3.47 7.02 -4.03
CA GLN A 292 -4.01 5.98 -4.92
C GLN A 292 -3.81 4.58 -4.34
N LEU A 293 -2.72 4.38 -3.60
CA LEU A 293 -2.35 3.10 -2.98
C LEU A 293 -3.17 2.73 -1.72
N GLN A 294 -4.06 3.59 -1.23
CA GLN A 294 -4.63 3.43 0.11
C GLN A 294 -5.50 2.17 0.28
N TYR A 295 -6.25 1.77 -0.73
CA TYR A 295 -7.04 0.53 -0.63
C TYR A 295 -6.14 -0.69 -0.45
N PHE A 296 -5.05 -0.77 -1.21
CA PHE A 296 -4.03 -1.81 -1.09
C PHE A 296 -3.39 -1.81 0.32
N LEU A 297 -3.00 -0.65 0.84
CA LEU A 297 -2.44 -0.54 2.19
C LEU A 297 -3.44 -0.93 3.28
N PHE A 298 -4.72 -0.56 3.12
CA PHE A 298 -5.72 -1.02 4.06
C PHE A 298 -5.90 -2.54 3.94
N GLN A 299 -5.93 -3.12 2.75
CA GLN A 299 -6.08 -4.56 2.58
C GLN A 299 -4.93 -5.37 3.20
N TYR A 300 -3.68 -5.00 2.90
CA TYR A 300 -2.50 -5.82 3.23
C TYR A 300 -1.70 -5.33 4.44
N GLY A 301 -1.86 -4.06 4.83
CA GLY A 301 -1.19 -3.45 5.98
C GLY A 301 -0.53 -2.11 5.64
N THR A 302 -0.49 -1.21 6.63
CA THR A 302 0.13 0.12 6.51
C THR A 302 1.58 0.12 7.00
N THR A 303 2.38 -0.85 6.52
CA THR A 303 3.80 -1.02 6.91
C THR A 303 4.74 -0.76 5.73
N LYS A 304 6.03 -0.55 6.04
CA LYS A 304 7.07 -0.41 4.99
C LYS A 304 7.21 -1.67 4.15
N ASP A 305 7.09 -2.85 4.77
CA ASP A 305 7.21 -4.11 4.05
C ASP A 305 6.09 -4.26 3.01
N VAL A 306 4.85 -3.87 3.36
CA VAL A 306 3.74 -3.87 2.38
C VAL A 306 3.95 -2.84 1.27
N TYR A 307 4.58 -1.69 1.56
CA TYR A 307 5.00 -0.76 0.51
C TYR A 307 6.06 -1.39 -0.42
N HIS A 308 7.04 -2.09 0.14
CA HIS A 308 8.07 -2.77 -0.64
C HIS A 308 7.49 -3.95 -1.46
N GLU A 309 6.48 -4.66 -0.93
CA GLU A 309 5.72 -5.66 -1.68
C GLU A 309 5.05 -5.06 -2.93
N PHE A 310 4.48 -3.86 -2.80
CA PHE A 310 3.93 -3.14 -3.96
C PHE A 310 5.03 -2.75 -4.96
N TYR A 311 6.21 -2.31 -4.49
CA TYR A 311 7.36 -2.08 -5.37
C TYR A 311 7.75 -3.34 -6.15
N CYS A 312 7.83 -4.49 -5.47
CA CYS A 312 8.16 -5.77 -6.10
C CYS A 312 7.11 -6.16 -7.15
N TYR A 313 5.82 -6.03 -6.83
CA TYR A 313 4.72 -6.24 -7.78
C TYR A 313 4.89 -5.35 -9.01
N LEU A 314 5.16 -4.05 -8.84
CA LEU A 314 5.35 -3.14 -9.95
C LEU A 314 6.52 -3.53 -10.83
N TYR A 315 7.62 -3.99 -10.25
CA TYR A 315 8.81 -4.31 -11.02
C TYR A 315 8.63 -5.62 -11.79
N HIS A 316 8.08 -6.63 -11.15
CA HIS A 316 7.69 -7.88 -11.80
C HIS A 316 6.74 -7.61 -12.97
N THR A 317 5.62 -6.94 -12.71
CA THR A 317 4.60 -6.70 -13.75
C THR A 317 5.06 -5.73 -14.84
N PHE A 318 5.97 -4.81 -14.53
CA PHE A 318 6.61 -3.99 -15.56
C PHE A 318 7.48 -4.84 -16.51
N ASN A 319 8.22 -5.81 -15.99
CA ASN A 319 9.00 -6.72 -16.82
C ASN A 319 8.12 -7.57 -17.73
N ASP A 320 7.01 -8.10 -17.21
CA ASP A 320 6.06 -8.88 -18.01
C ASP A 320 5.41 -8.00 -19.09
N PHE A 321 5.02 -6.78 -18.71
CA PHE A 321 4.53 -5.79 -19.65
C PHE A 321 5.57 -5.49 -20.75
N TRP A 322 6.84 -5.27 -20.39
CA TRP A 322 7.90 -4.99 -21.35
C TRP A 322 8.15 -6.16 -22.30
N THR A 323 8.27 -7.37 -21.76
CA THR A 323 8.59 -8.58 -22.53
C THR A 323 7.42 -9.10 -23.37
N SER A 324 6.18 -8.70 -23.05
CA SER A 324 5.00 -8.99 -23.89
C SER A 324 4.97 -8.24 -25.22
N HIS A 325 5.86 -7.26 -25.43
CA HIS A 325 5.95 -6.49 -26.66
C HIS A 325 7.16 -6.89 -27.49
N GLU A 326 6.96 -7.04 -28.79
CA GLU A 326 8.05 -7.32 -29.73
C GLU A 326 8.76 -6.04 -30.20
N ASN A 327 10.04 -6.18 -30.57
CA ASN A 327 10.85 -5.14 -31.23
C ASN A 327 11.00 -3.83 -30.44
N LEU A 328 10.87 -3.86 -29.12
CA LEU A 328 11.18 -2.70 -28.28
C LEU A 328 12.68 -2.41 -28.27
N THR A 329 13.00 -1.13 -28.17
CA THR A 329 14.35 -0.63 -27.94
C THR A 329 14.37 0.21 -26.66
N ALA A 330 15.57 0.51 -26.14
CA ALA A 330 15.71 1.42 -25.00
C ALA A 330 15.09 2.81 -25.23
N MET A 331 14.90 3.24 -26.49
CA MET A 331 14.25 4.51 -26.83
C MET A 331 12.75 4.52 -26.49
N ASP A 332 12.12 3.35 -26.46
CA ASP A 332 10.68 3.20 -26.19
C ASP A 332 10.36 3.23 -24.68
N PHE A 333 11.39 3.22 -23.83
CA PHE A 333 11.27 3.05 -22.39
C PHE A 333 10.29 4.04 -21.76
N GLU A 334 10.47 5.35 -21.99
CA GLU A 334 9.64 6.38 -21.33
C GLU A 334 8.17 6.28 -21.72
N GLU A 335 7.89 6.02 -23.00
CA GLU A 335 6.52 5.89 -23.49
C GLU A 335 5.87 4.60 -22.97
N LYS A 336 6.59 3.47 -23.00
CA LYS A 336 6.09 2.21 -22.45
C LYS A 336 5.91 2.26 -20.94
N PHE A 337 6.82 2.90 -20.23
CA PHE A 337 6.66 3.13 -18.79
C PHE A 337 5.47 4.04 -18.49
N ARG A 338 5.18 5.04 -19.33
CA ARG A 338 3.95 5.85 -19.22
C ARG A 338 2.69 5.02 -19.41
N GLN A 339 2.65 4.14 -20.41
CA GLN A 339 1.51 3.23 -20.64
C GLN A 339 1.32 2.27 -19.46
N PHE A 340 2.40 1.68 -18.95
CA PHE A 340 2.39 0.83 -17.77
C PHE A 340 1.82 1.54 -16.54
N LYS A 341 2.25 2.78 -16.26
CA LYS A 341 1.70 3.56 -15.13
C LYS A 341 0.19 3.74 -15.23
N ILE A 342 -0.34 4.03 -16.42
CA ILE A 342 -1.79 4.19 -16.65
C ILE A 342 -2.52 2.86 -16.38
N GLN A 343 -1.97 1.73 -16.83
CA GLN A 343 -2.53 0.42 -16.57
C GLN A 343 -2.59 0.14 -15.07
N VAL A 344 -1.48 0.32 -14.34
CA VAL A 344 -1.43 0.11 -12.88
C VAL A 344 -2.41 1.04 -12.15
N GLU A 345 -2.51 2.31 -12.55
CA GLU A 345 -3.49 3.23 -11.97
C GLU A 345 -4.92 2.70 -12.16
N GLN A 346 -5.26 2.15 -13.32
CA GLN A 346 -6.55 1.50 -13.56
C GLN A 346 -6.76 0.25 -12.69
N GLU A 347 -5.74 -0.60 -12.55
CA GLU A 347 -5.78 -1.79 -11.69
C GLU A 347 -5.97 -1.42 -10.21
N LEU A 348 -5.32 -0.36 -9.73
CA LEU A 348 -5.52 0.18 -8.38
C LEU A 348 -6.96 0.67 -8.19
N LEU A 349 -7.53 1.34 -9.19
CA LEU A 349 -8.93 1.79 -9.16
C LEU A 349 -9.90 0.59 -9.14
N ALA A 350 -9.59 -0.44 -9.92
CA ALA A 350 -10.35 -1.69 -10.01
C ALA A 350 -10.09 -2.66 -8.85
N ARG A 351 -9.11 -2.35 -7.96
CA ARG A 351 -8.70 -3.16 -6.81
C ARG A 351 -8.18 -4.54 -7.20
N GLN A 352 -7.47 -4.60 -8.32
CA GLN A 352 -6.91 -5.84 -8.87
C GLN A 352 -5.44 -6.07 -8.45
N VAL A 353 -4.77 -5.02 -7.96
CA VAL A 353 -3.39 -5.11 -7.46
C VAL A 353 -3.32 -5.93 -6.16
N VAL A 354 -2.34 -6.82 -6.10
CA VAL A 354 -2.02 -7.68 -4.95
C VAL A 354 -0.54 -7.57 -4.58
N THR A 355 -0.14 -8.15 -3.44
CA THR A 355 1.30 -8.28 -3.12
C THR A 355 1.94 -9.25 -4.11
N LEU A 356 3.26 -9.13 -4.34
CA LEU A 356 3.93 -10.06 -5.25
C LEU A 356 3.87 -11.50 -4.70
N GLY A 357 4.03 -11.67 -3.39
CA GLY A 357 3.91 -12.99 -2.76
C GLY A 357 2.53 -13.65 -2.99
N GLU A 358 1.44 -12.87 -2.97
CA GLU A 358 0.12 -13.42 -3.30
C GLU A 358 -0.03 -13.75 -4.80
N MET A 359 0.57 -12.94 -5.68
CA MET A 359 0.58 -13.18 -7.11
C MET A 359 1.28 -14.49 -7.47
N GLU A 360 2.48 -14.72 -6.94
CA GLU A 360 3.25 -15.96 -7.17
C GLU A 360 2.48 -17.21 -6.71
N VAL A 361 1.77 -17.12 -5.57
CA VAL A 361 0.90 -18.22 -5.10
C VAL A 361 -0.21 -18.51 -6.09
N ARG A 362 -0.89 -17.47 -6.62
CA ARG A 362 -1.97 -17.63 -7.61
C ARG A 362 -1.47 -18.27 -8.91
N GLU A 363 -0.29 -17.88 -9.37
CA GLU A 363 0.34 -18.43 -10.58
C GLU A 363 0.71 -19.91 -10.39
N GLN A 364 1.27 -20.26 -9.24
CA GLN A 364 1.60 -21.66 -8.91
C GLN A 364 0.34 -22.54 -8.84
N GLU A 365 -0.74 -22.05 -8.24
CA GLU A 365 -2.02 -22.77 -8.19
C GLU A 365 -2.63 -22.96 -9.58
N PHE A 366 -2.59 -21.93 -10.44
CA PHE A 366 -3.08 -22.02 -11.81
C PHE A 366 -2.25 -23.02 -12.63
N GLY A 367 -0.91 -22.95 -12.54
CA GLY A 367 -0.01 -23.88 -13.22
C GLY A 367 -0.18 -25.34 -12.77
N ARG A 368 -0.55 -25.58 -11.50
CA ARG A 368 -0.91 -26.93 -11.02
C ARG A 368 -2.22 -27.42 -11.63
N LYS A 369 -3.25 -26.58 -11.73
CA LYS A 369 -4.54 -26.96 -12.32
C LYS A 369 -4.42 -27.32 -13.80
N VAL A 370 -3.61 -26.58 -14.56
CA VAL A 370 -3.35 -26.85 -15.99
C VAL A 370 -2.56 -28.15 -16.22
N LYS A 371 -1.78 -28.62 -15.24
CA LYS A 371 -1.04 -29.89 -15.33
C LYS A 371 -1.86 -31.13 -14.93
N ILE A 372 -3.00 -30.95 -14.27
CA ILE A 372 -3.84 -32.05 -13.73
C ILE A 372 -5.10 -32.27 -14.58
N GLY A 373 -5.53 -31.27 -15.35
CA GLY A 373 -6.59 -31.40 -16.36
C GLY A 373 -6.00 -31.63 -17.74
#